data_AF-A0A946MZ16-F1
#
_entry.id   AF-A0A946MZ16-F1
#
_cell.length_a   1.000
_cell.length_b   1.000
_cell.length_c   1.000
_cell.angle_alpha   90.00
_cell.angle_beta   90.00
_cell.angle_gamma   90.00
#
_symmetry.space_group_name_H-M   'P 1'
#
loop_
_entity.id
_entity.type
_entity.pdbx_description
1 polymer ?
#
loop_
_entity_poly.entity_id
_entity_poly.type
_entity_poly.pdbx_seq_one_letter_code
_entity_poly.pdbx_strand_id
1 'polypeptide(L)'
;VACLSSVFGGLVGAIALLLLAPPLAEAALAFGPVEYFWLAIFGLSLIAALSTGDFLKGIIAACFGLLLSMIGISETSAEVRFTFGSNTLLGGIETVSALIGLYCIPVLIDLVATPDRHLKEPEQTRGFRLPEAMQEMLRNKVNLVRSSLIGTMVGALPGAGGSIAGLVAYSEARRSGKGDVPYGEGNPGGIVATESANNATVGGGFIPTLVLGIPGTPPDAVILGALLVQGVRTGPTLFADGANIVYTFIFGLLLATVLMLPVGLIIGRFAYRAIVRAPKAGLVPIVAFMTVIGSFAIRNNISDIGIMIVLGVIGWIASKRGFSVSPIVLGLILGRIAEQGFVQSWTIGDAMDDLWGQFFGRPLSLAIIAMTLVSFIYPFVPQIRRLFRPATAEPAPNPAPASLQKIGADLVTFGVFGAIGLVVLVQAAGLNPEAAVFPRTIAMGMLVIVAIAVARLFLIHQVIDEPSTGSTFRRISVPAIMLLAVFAMSNVGFALAGLLMALALIVPAQHGRISGTGATTLAIAVAGIILVFTFGFSEILSVPLPPGQIF
;
A
#
# COMPACT_ATOMS: atom_id res chain seq x y z
N VAL A 1 -13.35 -24.39 2.16
CA VAL A 1 -12.00 -24.34 2.77
C VAL A 1 -11.56 -22.90 2.96
N ALA A 2 -11.35 -22.12 1.89
CA ALA A 2 -10.92 -20.71 1.96
C ALA A 2 -11.66 -19.86 3.00
N CYS A 3 -13.00 -19.75 2.92
CA CYS A 3 -13.78 -18.95 3.87
C CYS A 3 -13.62 -19.40 5.33
N LEU A 4 -13.61 -20.70 5.61
CA LEU A 4 -13.41 -21.23 6.98
C LEU A 4 -12.00 -20.93 7.49
N SER A 5 -10.98 -21.14 6.65
CA SER A 5 -9.58 -20.86 6.99
C SER A 5 -9.34 -19.36 7.22
N SER A 6 -9.97 -18.52 6.39
CA SER A 6 -9.96 -17.06 6.54
C SER A 6 -10.58 -16.64 7.86
N VAL A 7 -11.78 -17.12 8.20
CA VAL A 7 -12.45 -16.77 9.48
C VAL A 7 -11.59 -17.18 10.67
N PHE A 8 -11.02 -18.39 10.66
CA PHE A 8 -10.11 -18.83 11.72
C PHE A 8 -8.89 -17.93 11.85
N GLY A 9 -8.21 -17.62 10.72
CA GLY A 9 -7.06 -16.71 10.72
C GLY A 9 -7.41 -15.32 11.23
N GLY A 10 -8.54 -14.77 10.77
CA GLY A 10 -9.04 -13.47 11.23
C GLY A 10 -9.31 -13.44 12.73
N LEU A 11 -9.86 -14.52 13.30
CA LEU A 11 -10.08 -14.62 14.74
C LEU A 11 -8.76 -14.65 15.50
N VAL A 12 -7.77 -15.39 15.02
CA VAL A 12 -6.42 -15.41 15.61
C VAL A 12 -5.79 -14.00 15.57
N GLY A 13 -5.88 -13.31 14.44
CA GLY A 13 -5.39 -11.93 14.30
C GLY A 13 -6.11 -10.96 15.24
N ALA A 14 -7.44 -10.99 15.29
CA ALA A 14 -8.25 -10.09 16.11
C ALA A 14 -8.11 -10.38 17.62
N ILE A 15 -7.92 -11.64 18.02
CA ILE A 15 -7.58 -12.00 19.39
C ILE A 15 -6.16 -11.52 19.73
N ALA A 16 -5.20 -11.67 18.82
CA ALA A 16 -3.87 -11.13 19.02
C ALA A 16 -3.90 -9.60 19.17
N LEU A 17 -4.74 -8.89 18.40
CA LEU A 17 -4.98 -7.46 18.58
C LEU A 17 -5.48 -7.14 19.99
N LEU A 18 -6.52 -7.84 20.45
CA LEU A 18 -7.09 -7.67 21.78
C LEU A 18 -6.08 -7.90 22.91
N LEU A 19 -5.18 -8.88 22.76
CA LEU A 19 -4.24 -9.29 23.80
C LEU A 19 -2.90 -8.54 23.75
N LEU A 20 -2.41 -8.18 22.57
CA LEU A 20 -1.08 -7.61 22.38
C LEU A 20 -1.08 -6.08 22.27
N ALA A 21 -2.19 -5.46 21.82
CA ALA A 21 -2.22 -4.01 21.66
C ALA A 21 -2.18 -3.25 23.00
N PRO A 22 -2.93 -3.63 24.06
CA PRO A 22 -2.84 -2.94 25.35
C PRO A 22 -1.43 -2.94 25.97
N PRO A 23 -0.71 -4.07 26.11
CA PRO A 23 0.64 -4.05 26.67
C PRO A 23 1.64 -3.32 25.78
N LEU A 24 1.45 -3.36 24.44
CA LEU A 24 2.27 -2.57 23.53
C LEU A 24 2.02 -1.07 23.72
N ALA A 25 0.77 -0.64 23.99
CA ALA A 25 0.44 0.75 24.24
C ALA A 25 1.11 1.26 25.52
N GLU A 26 1.10 0.47 26.59
CA GLU A 26 1.83 0.79 27.81
C GLU A 26 3.35 0.93 27.56
N ALA A 27 3.93 0.01 26.79
CA ALA A 27 5.34 0.11 26.42
C ALA A 27 5.65 1.34 25.55
N ALA A 28 4.72 1.70 24.65
CA ALA A 28 4.87 2.83 23.75
C ALA A 28 4.71 4.19 24.46
N LEU A 29 4.14 4.26 25.66
CA LEU A 29 4.16 5.47 26.50
C LEU A 29 5.58 5.88 26.91
N ALA A 30 6.55 4.95 26.90
CA ALA A 30 7.95 5.25 27.17
C ALA A 30 8.71 5.82 25.95
N PHE A 31 8.07 5.88 24.77
CA PHE A 31 8.73 6.31 23.55
C PHE A 31 8.81 7.83 23.50
N GLY A 32 10.01 8.35 23.29
CA GLY A 32 10.23 9.77 22.99
C GLY A 32 10.39 10.00 21.49
N PRO A 33 10.71 11.25 21.09
CA PRO A 33 10.84 11.62 19.68
C PRO A 33 11.87 10.76 18.91
N VAL A 34 12.98 10.42 19.56
CA VAL A 34 14.05 9.61 18.95
C VAL A 34 13.63 8.16 18.71
N GLU A 35 12.84 7.56 19.62
CA GLU A 35 12.31 6.21 19.41
C GLU A 35 11.33 6.20 18.22
N TYR A 36 10.48 7.22 18.08
CA TYR A 36 9.59 7.34 16.91
C TYR A 36 10.38 7.54 15.60
N PHE A 37 11.48 8.31 15.62
CA PHE A 37 12.38 8.41 14.48
C PHE A 37 12.95 7.03 14.10
N TRP A 38 13.57 6.31 15.04
CA TRP A 38 14.14 5.00 14.75
C TRP A 38 13.09 3.96 14.37
N LEU A 39 11.89 4.04 14.93
CA LEU A 39 10.77 3.17 14.58
C LEU A 39 10.32 3.40 13.13
N ALA A 40 10.29 4.66 12.69
CA ALA A 40 10.03 4.99 11.29
C ALA A 40 11.13 4.45 10.37
N ILE A 41 12.40 4.62 10.73
CA ILE A 41 13.54 4.04 9.98
C ILE A 41 13.46 2.51 9.94
N PHE A 42 13.11 1.87 11.06
CA PHE A 42 12.89 0.44 11.14
C PHE A 42 11.83 -0.02 10.15
N GLY A 43 10.63 0.60 10.17
CA GLY A 43 9.54 0.27 9.25
C GLY A 43 9.94 0.42 7.77
N LEU A 44 10.64 1.51 7.43
CA LEU A 44 11.11 1.75 6.06
C LEU A 44 12.19 0.76 5.62
N SER A 45 13.10 0.40 6.52
CA SER A 45 14.14 -0.60 6.24
C SER A 45 13.55 -1.98 6.00
N LEU A 46 12.53 -2.34 6.78
CA LEU A 46 11.87 -3.63 6.75
C LEU A 46 11.06 -3.81 5.46
N ILE A 47 10.28 -2.79 5.05
CA ILE A 47 9.54 -2.87 3.78
C ILE A 47 10.48 -2.90 2.58
N ALA A 48 11.62 -2.21 2.64
CA ALA A 48 12.64 -2.29 1.60
C ALA A 48 13.25 -3.71 1.53
N ALA A 49 13.51 -4.34 2.68
CA ALA A 49 14.00 -5.72 2.78
C ALA A 49 12.99 -6.76 2.25
N LEU A 50 11.70 -6.51 2.47
CA LEU A 50 10.61 -7.38 2.02
C LEU A 50 10.14 -7.11 0.59
N SER A 51 10.58 -6.01 -0.04
CA SER A 51 10.23 -5.68 -1.42
C SER A 51 10.81 -6.72 -2.37
N THR A 52 9.93 -7.49 -3.00
CA THR A 52 10.28 -8.54 -3.95
C THR A 52 11.02 -7.96 -5.16
N GLY A 53 12.17 -8.53 -5.52
CA GLY A 53 12.94 -8.15 -6.71
C GLY A 53 14.27 -7.47 -6.39
N ASP A 54 14.23 -6.16 -6.08
CA ASP A 54 15.44 -5.37 -5.85
C ASP A 54 15.33 -4.47 -4.59
N PHE A 55 16.13 -4.82 -3.59
CA PHE A 55 16.28 -4.08 -2.34
C PHE A 55 16.59 -2.59 -2.55
N LEU A 56 17.47 -2.26 -3.51
CA LEU A 56 17.86 -0.87 -3.77
C LEU A 56 16.69 -0.07 -4.33
N LYS A 57 15.89 -0.67 -5.24
CA LYS A 57 14.65 -0.06 -5.73
C LYS A 57 13.66 0.17 -4.59
N GLY A 58 13.60 -0.75 -3.62
CA GLY A 58 12.81 -0.61 -2.39
C GLY A 58 13.21 0.61 -1.55
N ILE A 59 14.51 0.81 -1.28
CA ILE A 59 14.96 1.98 -0.50
C ILE A 59 14.78 3.28 -1.28
N ILE A 60 15.07 3.31 -2.59
CA ILE A 60 14.85 4.51 -3.43
C ILE A 60 13.36 4.90 -3.40
N ALA A 61 12.45 3.93 -3.51
CA ALA A 61 11.01 4.15 -3.39
C ALA A 61 10.62 4.70 -2.00
N ALA A 62 11.20 4.17 -0.92
CA ALA A 62 10.99 4.68 0.44
C ALA A 62 11.47 6.14 0.59
N CYS A 63 12.69 6.45 0.12
CA CYS A 63 13.21 7.82 0.10
C CYS A 63 12.33 8.77 -0.72
N PHE A 64 11.84 8.31 -1.88
CA PHE A 64 10.92 9.10 -2.69
C PHE A 64 9.61 9.39 -1.93
N GLY A 65 9.05 8.39 -1.25
CA GLY A 65 7.89 8.58 -0.36
C GLY A 65 8.14 9.60 0.76
N LEU A 66 9.29 9.53 1.42
CA LEU A 66 9.70 10.51 2.43
C LEU A 66 9.76 11.93 1.85
N LEU A 67 10.35 12.09 0.65
CA LEU A 67 10.41 13.40 -0.02
C LEU A 67 9.02 13.94 -0.36
N LEU A 68 8.08 13.08 -0.76
CA LEU A 68 6.69 13.47 -0.99
C LEU A 68 5.99 13.93 0.29
N SER A 69 6.30 13.35 1.45
CA SER A 69 5.66 13.72 2.73
C SER A 69 6.06 15.10 3.22
N MET A 70 7.22 15.61 2.76
CA MET A 70 7.79 16.91 3.14
C MET A 70 7.30 18.07 2.27
N ILE A 71 6.47 17.80 1.25
CA ILE A 71 5.86 18.84 0.41
C ILE A 71 4.81 19.59 1.24
N GLY A 72 4.90 20.91 1.29
CA GLY A 72 3.96 21.79 1.98
C GLY A 72 4.58 22.58 3.12
N ILE A 73 3.74 23.07 4.03
CA ILE A 73 4.19 23.77 5.24
C ILE A 73 4.69 22.75 6.26
N SER A 74 5.93 22.93 6.72
CA SER A 74 6.49 22.08 7.77
C SER A 74 5.83 22.34 9.13
N GLU A 75 5.43 21.28 9.82
CA GLU A 75 4.85 21.37 11.17
C GLU A 75 5.88 21.77 12.23
N THR A 76 7.17 21.50 12.00
CA THR A 76 8.26 21.78 12.95
C THR A 76 8.83 23.18 12.81
N SER A 77 8.89 23.71 11.57
CA SER A 77 9.58 24.97 11.26
C SER A 77 8.67 26.05 10.67
N ALA A 78 7.39 25.74 10.43
CA ALA A 78 6.40 26.61 9.75
C ALA A 78 6.82 27.11 8.35
N GLU A 79 7.89 26.55 7.78
CA GLU A 79 8.45 26.97 6.51
C GLU A 79 7.76 26.24 5.33
N VAL A 80 7.58 26.97 4.22
CA VAL A 80 6.99 26.42 2.99
C VAL A 80 8.06 25.68 2.21
N ARG A 81 7.84 24.38 1.96
CA ARG A 81 8.81 23.52 1.26
C ARG A 81 8.22 22.87 0.02
N PHE A 82 9.01 22.83 -1.06
CA PHE A 82 8.74 22.05 -2.28
C PHE A 82 7.37 22.33 -2.93
N THR A 83 6.80 23.52 -2.75
CA THR A 83 5.51 23.90 -3.35
C THR A 83 5.64 24.49 -4.75
N PHE A 84 6.86 24.83 -5.18
CA PHE A 84 7.15 25.45 -6.48
C PHE A 84 6.28 26.70 -6.78
N GLY A 85 5.87 27.43 -5.73
CA GLY A 85 4.98 28.59 -5.83
C GLY A 85 3.49 28.26 -6.00
N SER A 86 3.10 26.98 -5.93
CA SER A 86 1.70 26.56 -6.03
C SER A 86 0.99 26.61 -4.69
N ASN A 87 -0.12 27.37 -4.62
CA ASN A 87 -0.99 27.42 -3.44
C ASN A 87 -1.61 26.07 -3.10
N THR A 88 -1.87 25.23 -4.11
CA THR A 88 -2.40 23.88 -3.93
C THR A 88 -1.49 23.00 -3.06
N LEU A 89 -0.17 23.18 -3.18
CA LEU A 89 0.80 22.34 -2.48
C LEU A 89 1.12 22.84 -1.06
N LEU A 90 0.60 24.00 -0.63
CA LEU A 90 0.83 24.52 0.72
C LEU A 90 0.31 23.58 1.81
N GLY A 91 -0.87 22.98 1.60
CA GLY A 91 -1.45 21.97 2.49
C GLY A 91 -0.79 20.59 2.36
N GLY A 92 0.25 20.46 1.54
CA GLY A 92 0.94 19.22 1.25
C GLY A 92 0.07 18.18 0.54
N ILE A 93 0.68 17.01 0.34
CA ILE A 93 -0.01 15.85 -0.23
C ILE A 93 -0.89 15.23 0.85
N GLU A 94 -2.18 15.09 0.54
CA GLU A 94 -3.12 14.38 1.41
C GLU A 94 -2.85 12.88 1.33
N THR A 95 -2.58 12.28 2.49
CA THR A 95 -2.12 10.90 2.60
C THR A 95 -3.12 9.92 2.01
N VAL A 96 -4.41 10.01 2.35
CA VAL A 96 -5.42 9.06 1.90
C VAL A 96 -5.62 9.13 0.38
N SER A 97 -5.66 10.33 -0.18
CA SER A 97 -5.74 10.60 -1.63
C SER A 97 -4.52 10.04 -2.34
N ALA A 98 -3.33 10.20 -1.77
CA ALA A 98 -2.12 9.58 -2.33
C ALA A 98 -2.19 8.05 -2.29
N LEU A 99 -2.71 7.43 -1.22
CA LEU A 99 -2.90 5.97 -1.13
C LEU A 99 -3.89 5.46 -2.18
N ILE A 100 -5.04 6.13 -2.31
CA ILE A 100 -6.03 5.83 -3.34
C ILE A 100 -5.37 5.93 -4.73
N GLY A 101 -4.60 6.99 -4.98
CA GLY A 101 -3.86 7.18 -6.22
C GLY A 101 -2.91 6.03 -6.51
N LEU A 102 -1.98 5.80 -5.57
CA LEU A 102 -0.88 4.85 -5.69
C LEU A 102 -1.36 3.38 -5.79
N TYR A 103 -2.48 3.01 -5.19
CA TYR A 103 -2.99 1.63 -5.25
C TYR A 103 -4.09 1.42 -6.30
N CYS A 104 -5.06 2.33 -6.42
CA CYS A 104 -6.23 2.09 -7.27
C CYS A 104 -5.96 2.43 -8.74
N ILE A 105 -5.25 3.52 -9.03
CA ILE A 105 -5.03 3.98 -10.41
C ILE A 105 -4.20 2.97 -11.22
N PRO A 106 -3.09 2.39 -10.70
CA PRO A 106 -2.36 1.37 -11.45
C PRO A 106 -3.22 0.16 -11.81
N VAL A 107 -4.09 -0.27 -10.89
CA VAL A 107 -5.02 -1.39 -11.11
C VAL A 107 -6.04 -1.04 -12.19
N LEU A 108 -6.60 0.17 -12.17
CA LEU A 108 -7.52 0.63 -13.21
C LEU A 108 -6.86 0.65 -14.60
N ILE A 109 -5.63 1.16 -14.68
CA ILE A 109 -4.86 1.20 -15.93
C ILE A 109 -4.62 -0.22 -16.46
N ASP A 110 -4.19 -1.15 -15.61
CA ASP A 110 -3.90 -2.53 -16.01
C ASP A 110 -5.16 -3.35 -16.33
N LEU A 111 -6.26 -3.10 -15.61
CA LEU A 111 -7.56 -3.72 -15.85
C LEU A 111 -8.06 -3.39 -17.27
N VAL A 112 -7.84 -2.16 -17.71
CA VAL A 112 -8.21 -1.63 -19.04
C VAL A 112 -7.17 -1.97 -20.13
N ALA A 113 -5.96 -2.36 -19.76
CA ALA A 113 -4.93 -2.73 -20.72
C ALA A 113 -5.11 -4.13 -21.32
N THR A 114 -5.76 -5.04 -20.60
CA THR A 114 -5.85 -6.47 -20.93
C THR A 114 -7.23 -6.84 -21.49
N PRO A 115 -7.31 -7.50 -22.67
CA PRO A 115 -8.58 -7.93 -23.25
C PRO A 115 -9.23 -9.11 -22.52
N ASP A 116 -8.43 -9.95 -21.85
CA ASP A 116 -8.93 -11.16 -21.20
C ASP A 116 -9.95 -10.86 -20.12
N ARG A 117 -10.94 -11.75 -19.97
CA ARG A 117 -11.84 -11.74 -18.80
C ARG A 117 -10.98 -11.77 -17.53
N HIS A 118 -11.35 -10.96 -16.55
CA HIS A 118 -10.58 -10.89 -15.30
C HIS A 118 -10.65 -12.20 -14.50
N LEU A 119 -11.62 -13.08 -14.80
CA LEU A 119 -11.79 -14.41 -14.21
C LEU A 119 -12.31 -15.41 -15.28
N LYS A 120 -11.86 -16.67 -15.22
CA LYS A 120 -12.39 -17.78 -16.05
C LYS A 120 -13.73 -18.25 -15.47
N GLU A 121 -14.69 -18.62 -16.33
CA GLU A 121 -15.94 -19.26 -15.86
C GLU A 121 -15.61 -20.67 -15.33
N PRO A 122 -16.02 -21.02 -14.09
CA PRO A 122 -15.80 -22.36 -13.59
C PRO A 122 -16.85 -23.35 -14.12
N GLU A 123 -16.51 -24.63 -14.08
CA GLU A 123 -17.48 -25.72 -14.21
C GLU A 123 -18.52 -25.65 -13.08
N GLN A 124 -19.72 -26.22 -13.34
CA GLN A 124 -20.87 -26.17 -12.42
C GLN A 124 -20.50 -26.48 -10.96
N THR A 125 -20.81 -25.55 -10.07
CA THR A 125 -20.61 -25.69 -8.63
C THR A 125 -21.69 -26.59 -8.02
N ARG A 126 -21.29 -27.75 -7.46
CA ARG A 126 -22.14 -28.58 -6.58
C ARG A 126 -22.46 -27.83 -5.26
N GLY A 127 -23.44 -28.32 -4.49
CA GLY A 127 -24.02 -27.67 -3.29
C GLY A 127 -23.04 -27.32 -2.15
N PHE A 128 -23.58 -26.88 -1.00
CA PHE A 128 -22.77 -26.57 0.18
C PHE A 128 -22.11 -27.84 0.75
N ARG A 129 -20.81 -28.00 0.52
CA ARG A 129 -19.96 -29.08 1.05
C ARG A 129 -19.26 -28.65 2.34
N LEU A 130 -20.04 -28.12 3.29
CA LEU A 130 -19.50 -27.56 4.52
C LEU A 130 -18.80 -28.62 5.41
N PRO A 131 -19.37 -29.83 5.60
CA PRO A 131 -18.72 -30.87 6.39
C PRO A 131 -17.38 -31.29 5.79
N GLU A 132 -17.30 -31.47 4.47
CA GLU A 132 -16.04 -31.85 3.82
C GLU A 132 -15.01 -30.72 3.87
N ALA A 133 -15.45 -29.47 3.69
CA ALA A 133 -14.58 -28.30 3.83
C ALA A 133 -14.01 -28.15 5.24
N MET A 134 -14.83 -28.45 6.26
CA MET A 134 -14.40 -28.41 7.66
C MET A 134 -13.43 -29.55 7.98
N GLN A 135 -13.71 -30.77 7.50
CA GLN A 135 -12.82 -31.91 7.65
C GLN A 135 -11.44 -31.65 7.00
N GLU A 136 -11.42 -31.08 5.80
CA GLU A 136 -10.17 -30.76 5.09
C GLU A 136 -9.35 -29.67 5.82
N MET A 137 -10.04 -28.66 6.37
CA MET A 137 -9.39 -27.64 7.20
C MET A 137 -8.79 -28.26 8.48
N LEU A 138 -9.55 -29.12 9.17
CA LEU A 138 -9.11 -29.75 10.42
C LEU A 138 -7.97 -30.77 10.19
N ARG A 139 -7.94 -31.44 9.04
CA ARG A 139 -6.79 -32.28 8.62
C ARG A 139 -5.51 -31.45 8.53
N ASN A 140 -5.62 -30.16 8.18
CA ASN A 140 -4.53 -29.21 8.08
C ASN A 140 -4.37 -28.31 9.33
N LYS A 141 -4.84 -28.72 10.51
CA LYS A 141 -4.86 -27.88 11.74
C LYS A 141 -3.52 -27.23 12.11
N VAL A 142 -2.39 -27.96 11.98
CA VAL A 142 -1.06 -27.41 12.28
C VAL A 142 -0.69 -26.31 11.30
N ASN A 143 -0.97 -26.55 10.01
CA ASN A 143 -0.75 -25.57 8.96
C ASN A 143 -1.65 -24.34 9.16
N LEU A 144 -2.90 -24.54 9.55
CA LEU A 144 -3.86 -23.48 9.85
C LEU A 144 -3.38 -22.55 10.97
N VAL A 145 -3.00 -23.12 12.12
CA VAL A 145 -2.52 -22.32 13.27
C VAL A 145 -1.22 -21.62 12.93
N ARG A 146 -0.23 -22.33 12.38
CA ARG A 146 1.06 -21.74 12.00
C ARG A 146 0.88 -20.61 11.00
N SER A 147 0.07 -20.80 9.96
CA SER A 147 -0.15 -19.80 8.92
C SER A 147 -0.89 -18.58 9.46
N SER A 148 -1.84 -18.79 10.39
CA SER A 148 -2.49 -17.69 11.11
C SER A 148 -1.48 -16.88 11.93
N LEU A 149 -0.58 -17.54 12.67
CA LEU A 149 0.47 -16.86 13.43
C LEU A 149 1.47 -16.12 12.53
N ILE A 150 1.86 -16.71 11.40
CA ILE A 150 2.68 -16.04 10.38
C ILE A 150 1.95 -14.80 9.88
N GLY A 151 0.66 -14.91 9.57
CA GLY A 151 -0.17 -13.78 9.13
C GLY A 151 -0.23 -12.66 10.15
N THR A 152 -0.49 -12.97 11.42
CA THR A 152 -0.49 -11.98 12.50
C THR A 152 0.86 -11.29 12.65
N MET A 153 1.96 -12.06 12.66
CA MET A 153 3.31 -11.51 12.82
C MET A 153 3.74 -10.66 11.64
N VAL A 154 3.47 -11.11 10.41
CA VAL A 154 3.75 -10.34 9.20
C VAL A 154 2.86 -9.10 9.15
N GLY A 155 1.59 -9.18 9.55
CA GLY A 155 0.72 -8.01 9.63
C GLY A 155 1.23 -6.93 10.58
N ALA A 156 1.81 -7.33 11.72
CA ALA A 156 2.41 -6.39 12.67
C ALA A 156 3.66 -5.68 12.13
N LEU A 157 4.21 -6.10 10.98
CA LEU A 157 5.33 -5.44 10.33
C LEU A 157 4.83 -4.28 9.46
N PRO A 158 5.37 -3.06 9.62
CA PRO A 158 4.93 -1.90 8.84
C PRO A 158 5.02 -2.09 7.33
N GLY A 159 3.93 -1.76 6.63
CA GLY A 159 3.81 -1.89 5.17
C GLY A 159 3.76 -3.33 4.64
N ALA A 160 3.87 -4.36 5.49
CA ALA A 160 3.83 -5.75 5.07
C ALA A 160 2.38 -6.22 4.88
N GLY A 161 1.95 -6.33 3.62
CA GLY A 161 0.56 -6.72 3.29
C GLY A 161 0.30 -8.23 3.32
N GLY A 162 -0.98 -8.59 3.20
CA GLY A 162 -1.46 -9.98 3.16
C GLY A 162 -0.83 -10.83 2.05
N SER A 163 -0.37 -10.22 0.94
CA SER A 163 0.35 -10.93 -0.12
C SER A 163 1.68 -11.51 0.36
N ILE A 164 2.46 -10.77 1.16
CA ILE A 164 3.73 -11.26 1.72
C ILE A 164 3.43 -12.36 2.74
N ALA A 165 2.44 -12.12 3.62
CA ALA A 165 2.01 -13.12 4.60
C ALA A 165 1.60 -14.44 3.92
N GLY A 166 0.81 -14.36 2.84
CA GLY A 166 0.38 -15.50 2.04
C GLY A 166 1.55 -16.24 1.39
N LEU A 167 2.52 -15.52 0.80
CA LEU A 167 3.71 -16.14 0.18
C LEU A 167 4.60 -16.86 1.20
N VAL A 168 4.83 -16.24 2.37
CA VAL A 168 5.63 -16.84 3.45
C VAL A 168 4.91 -18.07 4.01
N ALA A 169 3.62 -17.94 4.33
CA ALA A 169 2.81 -19.05 4.83
C ALA A 169 2.73 -20.21 3.82
N TYR A 170 2.55 -19.90 2.53
CA TYR A 170 2.55 -20.90 1.46
C TYR A 170 3.90 -21.61 1.33
N SER A 171 5.00 -20.87 1.41
CA SER A 171 6.35 -21.44 1.34
C SER A 171 6.63 -22.39 2.51
N GLU A 172 6.22 -22.01 3.72
CA GLU A 172 6.33 -22.87 4.90
C GLU A 172 5.38 -24.07 4.84
N ALA A 173 4.16 -23.88 4.32
CA ALA A 173 3.23 -24.96 4.04
C ALA A 173 3.83 -25.97 3.06
N ARG A 174 4.40 -25.51 1.94
CA ARG A 174 5.08 -26.35 0.95
C ARG A 174 6.29 -27.08 1.53
N ARG A 175 7.09 -26.43 2.38
CA ARG A 175 8.29 -27.03 3.01
C ARG A 175 7.93 -28.12 4.01
N SER A 176 6.89 -27.89 4.81
CA SER A 176 6.44 -28.83 5.85
C SER A 176 5.45 -29.88 5.37
N GLY A 177 4.82 -29.65 4.23
CA GLY A 177 3.67 -30.39 3.76
C GLY A 177 4.03 -31.75 3.20
N LYS A 178 3.31 -32.78 3.65
CA LYS A 178 3.22 -34.09 3.01
C LYS A 178 1.77 -34.24 2.55
N GLY A 179 1.54 -34.43 1.26
CA GLY A 179 0.19 -34.55 0.70
C GLY A 179 0.19 -35.22 -0.66
N ASP A 180 -0.95 -35.80 -1.02
CA ASP A 180 -1.11 -36.60 -2.24
C ASP A 180 -1.14 -35.72 -3.51
N VAL A 181 -1.55 -34.45 -3.37
CA VAL A 181 -1.56 -33.45 -4.46
C VAL A 181 -0.34 -32.52 -4.31
N PRO A 182 0.48 -32.33 -5.35
CA PRO A 182 1.56 -31.36 -5.31
C PRO A 182 1.10 -29.91 -5.05
N TYR A 183 1.89 -29.16 -4.27
CA TYR A 183 1.67 -27.72 -4.10
C TYR A 183 1.85 -27.00 -5.45
N GLY A 184 0.85 -26.22 -5.85
CA GLY A 184 0.80 -25.53 -7.16
C GLY A 184 -0.27 -26.11 -8.09
N GLU A 185 -0.69 -27.35 -7.86
CA GLU A 185 -1.71 -28.06 -8.64
C GLU A 185 -3.08 -28.09 -7.92
N GLY A 186 -3.31 -27.17 -6.97
CA GLY A 186 -4.57 -27.08 -6.22
C GLY A 186 -4.59 -27.83 -4.88
N ASN A 187 -3.43 -28.09 -4.27
CA ASN A 187 -3.37 -28.67 -2.91
C ASN A 187 -4.16 -27.81 -1.89
N PRO A 188 -5.14 -28.39 -1.15
CA PRO A 188 -5.94 -27.67 -0.15
C PRO A 188 -5.13 -27.02 0.96
N GLY A 189 -4.01 -27.62 1.37
CA GLY A 189 -3.09 -27.06 2.37
C GLY A 189 -2.47 -25.73 1.92
N GLY A 190 -2.29 -25.52 0.62
CA GLY A 190 -1.88 -24.22 0.07
C GLY A 190 -2.93 -23.14 0.32
N ILE A 191 -4.21 -23.46 0.06
CA ILE A 191 -5.35 -22.56 0.29
C ILE A 191 -5.53 -22.28 1.78
N VAL A 192 -5.45 -23.32 2.63
CA VAL A 192 -5.53 -23.15 4.10
C VAL A 192 -4.45 -22.18 4.58
N ALA A 193 -3.22 -22.32 4.08
CA ALA A 193 -2.11 -21.48 4.48
C ALA A 193 -2.29 -20.01 4.04
N THR A 194 -2.56 -19.77 2.75
CA THR A 194 -2.67 -18.41 2.23
C THR A 194 -3.87 -17.66 2.77
N GLU A 195 -5.03 -18.31 2.88
CA GLU A 195 -6.27 -17.65 3.31
C GLU A 195 -6.28 -17.36 4.81
N SER A 196 -5.75 -18.27 5.64
CA SER A 196 -5.63 -18.01 7.07
C SER A 196 -4.59 -16.94 7.39
N ALA A 197 -3.44 -16.96 6.71
CA ALA A 197 -2.42 -15.92 6.88
C ALA A 197 -2.93 -14.54 6.42
N ASN A 198 -3.57 -14.48 5.25
CA ASN A 198 -4.11 -13.23 4.70
C ASN A 198 -5.09 -12.57 5.68
N ASN A 199 -6.04 -13.33 6.23
CA ASN A 199 -7.04 -12.74 7.12
C ASN A 199 -6.50 -12.46 8.53
N ALA A 200 -5.54 -13.26 9.02
CA ALA A 200 -4.84 -12.98 10.28
C ALA A 200 -4.03 -11.68 10.22
N THR A 201 -3.56 -11.31 9.02
CA THR A 201 -2.84 -10.06 8.78
C THR A 201 -3.67 -8.84 9.16
N VAL A 202 -5.00 -8.89 9.02
CA VAL A 202 -5.88 -7.74 9.36
C VAL A 202 -5.76 -7.38 10.84
N GLY A 203 -5.98 -8.34 11.75
CA GLY A 203 -5.84 -8.06 13.18
C GLY A 203 -4.39 -7.78 13.58
N GLY A 204 -3.41 -8.48 12.98
CA GLY A 204 -2.00 -8.21 13.21
C GLY A 204 -1.56 -6.81 12.81
N GLY A 205 -2.05 -6.30 11.68
CA GLY A 205 -1.75 -4.97 11.16
C GLY A 205 -2.34 -3.83 11.98
N PHE A 206 -3.50 -4.05 12.60
CA PHE A 206 -4.08 -3.07 13.51
C PHE A 206 -3.31 -2.90 14.83
N ILE A 207 -2.44 -3.84 15.22
CA ILE A 207 -1.64 -3.72 16.45
C ILE A 207 -0.76 -2.46 16.40
N PRO A 208 0.21 -2.33 15.47
CA PRO A 208 0.99 -1.10 15.36
C PRO A 208 0.16 0.09 14.86
N THR A 209 -0.90 -0.13 14.08
CA THR A 209 -1.70 0.97 13.53
C THR A 209 -2.41 1.75 14.63
N LEU A 210 -3.10 1.07 15.55
CA LEU A 210 -3.82 1.74 16.63
C LEU A 210 -2.88 2.25 17.73
N VAL A 211 -1.82 1.48 18.03
CA VAL A 211 -0.92 1.77 19.15
C VAL A 211 0.17 2.79 18.80
N LEU A 212 0.75 2.70 17.61
CA LEU A 212 1.90 3.51 17.19
C LEU A 212 1.53 4.53 16.11
N GLY A 213 0.33 4.44 15.54
CA GLY A 213 -0.07 5.26 14.38
C GLY A 213 0.67 4.86 13.10
N ILE A 214 1.29 3.67 13.07
CA ILE A 214 2.07 3.19 11.93
C ILE A 214 1.32 2.04 11.27
N PRO A 215 0.92 2.16 10.00
CA PRO A 215 0.12 1.15 9.34
C PRO A 215 0.90 -0.15 9.13
N GLY A 216 0.33 -1.26 9.59
CA GLY A 216 0.85 -2.60 9.32
C GLY A 216 0.67 -2.98 7.85
N THR A 217 -0.52 -2.75 7.30
CA THR A 217 -0.84 -3.05 5.91
C THR A 217 -1.32 -1.81 5.14
N PRO A 218 -1.32 -1.85 3.79
CA PRO A 218 -1.85 -0.73 3.00
C PRO A 218 -3.32 -0.37 3.27
N PRO A 219 -4.26 -1.34 3.46
CA PRO A 219 -5.61 -1.02 3.92
C PRO A 219 -5.67 -0.33 5.28
N ASP A 220 -4.79 -0.69 6.22
CA ASP A 220 -4.77 -0.08 7.54
C ASP A 220 -4.40 1.41 7.48
N ALA A 221 -3.56 1.80 6.52
CA ALA A 221 -3.22 3.20 6.27
C ALA A 221 -4.44 4.03 5.85
N VAL A 222 -5.34 3.45 5.07
CA VAL A 222 -6.59 4.11 4.67
C VAL A 222 -7.52 4.27 5.87
N ILE A 223 -7.63 3.24 6.72
CA ILE A 223 -8.45 3.30 7.94
C ILE A 223 -7.86 4.29 8.95
N LEU A 224 -6.54 4.33 9.10
CA LEU A 224 -5.83 5.32 9.90
C LEU A 224 -6.17 6.74 9.43
N GLY A 225 -6.11 7.00 8.13
CA GLY A 225 -6.50 8.30 7.58
C GLY A 225 -7.97 8.64 7.83
N ALA A 226 -8.88 7.68 7.71
CA ALA A 226 -10.29 7.88 8.04
C ALA A 226 -10.52 8.19 9.53
N LEU A 227 -9.81 7.52 10.44
CA LEU A 227 -9.85 7.80 11.88
C LEU A 227 -9.38 9.23 12.19
N LEU A 228 -8.29 9.66 11.55
CA LEU A 228 -7.77 11.03 11.72
C LEU A 228 -8.76 12.09 11.23
N VAL A 229 -9.46 11.84 10.10
CA VAL A 229 -10.52 12.73 9.60
C VAL A 229 -11.70 12.81 10.58
N GLN A 230 -12.03 11.71 11.26
CA GLN A 230 -13.04 11.67 12.32
C GLN A 230 -12.54 12.26 13.67
N GLY A 231 -11.32 12.81 13.71
CA GLY A 231 -10.73 13.39 14.91
C GLY A 231 -10.17 12.37 15.90
N VAL A 232 -10.11 11.08 15.53
CA VAL A 232 -9.54 10.02 16.36
C VAL A 232 -8.03 9.97 16.15
N ARG A 233 -7.28 10.43 17.15
CA ARG A 233 -5.81 10.37 17.14
C ARG A 233 -5.35 9.00 17.60
N THR A 234 -4.71 8.24 16.70
CA THR A 234 -4.05 6.98 17.05
C THR A 234 -2.77 7.22 17.83
N GLY A 235 -2.33 6.22 18.58
CA GLY A 235 -1.16 6.29 19.42
C GLY A 235 -1.39 5.67 20.79
N PRO A 236 -0.39 5.70 21.68
CA PRO A 236 -0.48 5.06 22.99
C PRO A 236 -1.61 5.66 23.84
N THR A 237 -1.86 6.96 23.72
CA THR A 237 -2.91 7.69 24.44
C THR A 237 -4.32 7.29 24.01
N LEU A 238 -4.50 6.72 22.81
CA LEU A 238 -5.81 6.26 22.34
C LEU A 238 -6.40 5.17 23.27
N PHE A 239 -5.54 4.34 23.88
CA PHE A 239 -5.97 3.32 24.85
C PHE A 239 -6.29 3.90 26.23
N ALA A 240 -5.78 5.08 26.56
CA ALA A 240 -6.08 5.80 27.80
C ALA A 240 -7.34 6.67 27.67
N ASP A 241 -7.36 7.55 26.67
CA ASP A 241 -8.39 8.58 26.49
C ASP A 241 -9.58 8.08 25.65
N GLY A 242 -9.32 7.15 24.73
CA GLY A 242 -10.26 6.66 23.72
C GLY A 242 -10.61 5.18 23.86
N ALA A 243 -10.41 4.57 25.03
CA ALA A 243 -10.57 3.13 25.25
C ALA A 243 -11.89 2.58 24.69
N ASN A 244 -13.00 3.31 24.87
CA ASN A 244 -14.31 2.89 24.35
C ASN A 244 -14.30 2.75 22.82
N ILE A 245 -13.69 3.69 22.09
CA ILE A 245 -13.56 3.63 20.63
C ILE A 245 -12.72 2.42 20.23
N VAL A 246 -11.58 2.23 20.89
CA VAL A 246 -10.66 1.12 20.60
C VAL A 246 -11.31 -0.23 20.81
N TYR A 247 -11.89 -0.48 21.98
CA TYR A 247 -12.50 -1.77 22.28
C TYR A 247 -13.74 -2.00 21.43
N THR A 248 -14.54 -0.96 21.14
CA THR A 248 -15.66 -1.08 20.19
C THR A 248 -15.17 -1.47 18.80
N PHE A 249 -14.05 -0.90 18.33
CA PHE A 249 -13.43 -1.28 17.07
C PHE A 249 -12.92 -2.74 17.09
N ILE A 250 -12.22 -3.16 18.15
CA ILE A 250 -11.68 -4.52 18.28
C ILE A 250 -12.80 -5.56 18.34
N PHE A 251 -13.84 -5.33 19.15
CA PHE A 251 -15.00 -6.22 19.21
C PHE A 251 -15.82 -6.19 17.91
N GLY A 252 -15.90 -5.03 17.25
CA GLY A 252 -16.48 -4.89 15.92
C GLY A 252 -15.72 -5.71 14.88
N LEU A 253 -14.39 -5.73 14.93
CA LEU A 253 -13.54 -6.55 14.05
C LEU A 253 -13.70 -8.05 14.32
N LEU A 254 -13.79 -8.46 15.59
CA LEU A 254 -14.11 -9.84 15.97
C LEU A 254 -15.48 -10.25 15.44
N LEU A 255 -16.50 -9.42 15.66
CA LEU A 255 -17.86 -9.66 15.17
C LEU A 255 -17.89 -9.72 13.64
N ALA A 256 -17.25 -8.78 12.95
CA ALA A 256 -17.16 -8.76 11.49
C ALA A 256 -16.48 -10.04 10.95
N THR A 257 -15.45 -10.52 11.64
CA THR A 257 -14.77 -11.78 11.29
C THR A 257 -15.70 -12.99 11.47
N VAL A 258 -16.52 -13.02 12.53
CA VAL A 258 -17.52 -14.09 12.70
C VAL A 258 -18.60 -14.00 11.63
N LEU A 259 -19.13 -12.80 11.37
CA LEU A 259 -20.16 -12.54 10.36
C LEU A 259 -19.67 -12.80 8.92
N MET A 260 -18.36 -12.72 8.69
CA MET A 260 -17.74 -13.10 7.41
C MET A 260 -18.07 -14.55 7.03
N LEU A 261 -18.29 -15.46 7.99
CA LEU A 261 -18.61 -16.85 7.68
C LEU A 261 -19.98 -17.00 6.98
N PRO A 262 -21.13 -16.64 7.59
CA PRO A 262 -22.42 -16.76 6.92
C PRO A 262 -22.51 -15.86 5.68
N VAL A 263 -21.99 -14.62 5.75
CA VAL A 263 -22.02 -13.68 4.63
C VAL A 263 -21.17 -14.22 3.47
N GLY A 264 -19.94 -14.66 3.73
CA GLY A 264 -19.02 -15.20 2.73
C GLY A 264 -19.53 -16.49 2.09
N LEU A 265 -20.19 -17.37 2.86
CA LEU A 265 -20.78 -18.60 2.32
C LEU A 265 -22.01 -18.32 1.44
N ILE A 266 -22.90 -17.42 1.87
CA ILE A 266 -24.13 -17.06 1.14
C ILE A 266 -23.78 -16.22 -0.08
N ILE A 267 -23.17 -15.05 0.13
CA ILE A 267 -22.81 -14.11 -0.94
C ILE A 267 -21.80 -14.77 -1.89
N GLY A 268 -20.81 -15.49 -1.39
CA GLY A 268 -19.84 -16.19 -2.23
C GLY A 268 -20.50 -17.14 -3.23
N ARG A 269 -21.62 -17.78 -2.90
CA ARG A 269 -22.35 -18.64 -3.84
C ARG A 269 -23.10 -17.84 -4.91
N PHE A 270 -23.83 -16.79 -4.50
CA PHE A 270 -24.72 -16.05 -5.39
C PHE A 270 -23.97 -14.97 -6.19
N ALA A 271 -23.11 -14.20 -5.52
CA ALA A 271 -22.35 -13.11 -6.10
C ALA A 271 -21.19 -13.59 -6.98
N TYR A 272 -20.63 -14.78 -6.75
CA TYR A 272 -19.51 -15.27 -7.57
C TYR A 272 -19.84 -15.26 -9.08
N ARG A 273 -21.04 -15.71 -9.47
CA ARG A 273 -21.46 -15.68 -10.88
C ARG A 273 -21.65 -14.25 -11.39
N ALA A 274 -22.16 -13.34 -10.56
CA ALA A 274 -22.33 -11.94 -10.91
C ALA A 274 -20.99 -11.21 -11.05
N ILE A 275 -20.05 -11.46 -10.15
CA ILE A 275 -18.71 -10.84 -10.12
C ILE A 275 -17.87 -11.34 -11.31
N VAL A 276 -17.84 -12.65 -11.58
CA VAL A 276 -17.09 -13.22 -12.72
C VAL A 276 -17.64 -12.72 -14.06
N ARG A 277 -18.95 -12.45 -14.13
CA ARG A 277 -19.61 -11.96 -15.35
C ARG A 277 -19.68 -10.43 -15.42
N ALA A 278 -19.28 -9.72 -14.38
CA ALA A 278 -19.31 -8.26 -14.36
C ALA A 278 -18.39 -7.72 -15.46
N PRO A 279 -18.91 -6.92 -16.41
CA PRO A 279 -18.09 -6.40 -17.48
C PRO A 279 -17.08 -5.40 -16.92
N LYS A 280 -15.81 -5.49 -17.35
CA LYS A 280 -14.79 -4.47 -17.05
C LYS A 280 -15.26 -3.05 -17.38
N ALA A 281 -16.07 -2.94 -18.44
CA ALA A 281 -16.69 -1.70 -18.90
C ALA A 281 -17.68 -1.08 -17.91
N GLY A 282 -18.21 -1.81 -16.93
CA GLY A 282 -18.97 -1.26 -15.80
C GLY A 282 -18.12 -1.04 -14.55
N LEU A 283 -17.22 -1.98 -14.24
CA LEU A 283 -16.37 -1.92 -13.04
C LEU A 283 -15.43 -0.71 -13.05
N VAL A 284 -14.76 -0.44 -14.17
CA VAL A 284 -13.75 0.63 -14.28
C VAL A 284 -14.37 2.01 -14.01
N PRO A 285 -15.47 2.42 -14.67
CA PRO A 285 -16.14 3.69 -14.38
C PRO A 285 -16.58 3.86 -12.92
N ILE A 286 -17.17 2.82 -12.32
CA ILE A 286 -17.68 2.88 -10.95
C ILE A 286 -16.54 3.05 -9.96
N VAL A 287 -15.48 2.25 -10.10
CA VAL A 287 -14.30 2.34 -9.23
C VAL A 287 -13.59 3.69 -9.42
N ALA A 288 -13.43 4.16 -10.66
CA ALA A 288 -12.82 5.47 -10.92
C ALA A 288 -13.65 6.64 -10.34
N PHE A 289 -14.97 6.58 -10.38
CA PHE A 289 -15.82 7.57 -9.74
C PHE A 289 -15.69 7.50 -8.20
N MET A 290 -15.65 6.30 -7.63
CA MET A 290 -15.46 6.09 -6.19
C MET A 290 -14.11 6.65 -5.69
N THR A 291 -13.03 6.50 -6.46
CA THR A 291 -11.72 7.08 -6.07
C THR A 291 -11.74 8.61 -6.12
N VAL A 292 -12.38 9.18 -7.14
CA VAL A 292 -12.54 10.64 -7.31
C VAL A 292 -13.36 11.24 -6.16
N ILE A 293 -14.52 10.68 -5.84
CA ILE A 293 -15.37 11.18 -4.75
C ILE A 293 -14.75 10.94 -3.38
N GLY A 294 -14.06 9.80 -3.21
CA GLY A 294 -13.34 9.49 -1.97
C GLY A 294 -12.20 10.47 -1.69
N SER A 295 -11.39 10.81 -2.69
CA SER A 295 -10.33 11.82 -2.55
C SER A 295 -10.90 13.22 -2.29
N PHE A 296 -11.96 13.61 -3.01
CA PHE A 296 -12.60 14.90 -2.83
C PHE A 296 -13.20 15.07 -1.42
N ALA A 297 -13.88 14.04 -0.90
CA ALA A 297 -14.64 14.11 0.35
C ALA A 297 -13.79 14.39 1.60
N ILE A 298 -12.45 14.28 1.50
CA ILE A 298 -11.55 14.43 2.64
C ILE A 298 -11.30 15.91 2.96
N ARG A 299 -10.91 16.71 1.95
CA ARG A 299 -10.61 18.14 2.12
C ARG A 299 -11.54 19.06 1.34
N ASN A 300 -12.54 18.50 0.65
CA ASN A 300 -13.43 19.22 -0.27
C ASN A 300 -12.65 20.03 -1.32
N ASN A 301 -11.54 19.47 -1.80
CA ASN A 301 -10.64 20.14 -2.74
C ASN A 301 -10.46 19.32 -4.01
N ILE A 302 -10.83 19.91 -5.16
CA ILE A 302 -10.67 19.30 -6.49
C ILE A 302 -9.19 19.03 -6.81
N SER A 303 -8.29 19.85 -6.27
CA SER A 303 -6.85 19.70 -6.51
C SER A 303 -6.29 18.37 -6.00
N ASP A 304 -6.87 17.83 -4.92
CA ASP A 304 -6.45 16.55 -4.34
C ASP A 304 -6.71 15.39 -5.28
N ILE A 305 -7.80 15.47 -6.05
CA ILE A 305 -8.14 14.51 -7.10
C ILE A 305 -7.07 14.54 -8.20
N GLY A 306 -6.60 15.72 -8.58
CA GLY A 306 -5.50 15.90 -9.53
C GLY A 306 -4.20 15.26 -9.03
N ILE A 307 -3.82 15.54 -7.78
CA ILE A 307 -2.63 14.96 -7.14
C ILE A 307 -2.76 13.43 -7.06
N MET A 308 -3.91 12.90 -6.66
CA MET A 308 -4.22 11.47 -6.63
C MET A 308 -3.95 10.81 -7.98
N ILE A 309 -4.47 11.39 -9.08
CA ILE A 309 -4.27 10.83 -10.42
C ILE A 309 -2.80 10.88 -10.83
N VAL A 310 -2.11 12.00 -10.58
CA VAL A 310 -0.67 12.15 -10.90
C VAL A 310 0.18 11.13 -10.14
N LEU A 311 -0.02 11.00 -8.83
CA LEU A 311 0.69 10.01 -8.01
C LEU A 311 0.34 8.59 -8.44
N GLY A 312 -0.91 8.32 -8.83
CA GLY A 312 -1.32 7.03 -9.36
C GLY A 312 -0.64 6.66 -10.68
N VAL A 313 -0.46 7.63 -11.59
CA VAL A 313 0.33 7.42 -12.82
C VAL A 313 1.80 7.19 -12.49
N ILE A 314 2.38 7.95 -11.55
CA ILE A 314 3.76 7.73 -11.07
C ILE A 314 3.92 6.33 -10.49
N GLY A 315 2.99 5.89 -9.64
CA GLY A 315 2.96 4.56 -9.05
C GLY A 315 2.84 3.45 -10.09
N TRP A 316 2.04 3.67 -11.15
CA TRP A 316 1.92 2.73 -12.26
C TRP A 316 3.23 2.63 -13.08
N ILE A 317 3.87 3.77 -13.37
CA ILE A 317 5.18 3.77 -14.06
C ILE A 317 6.24 3.08 -13.21
N ALA A 318 6.26 3.36 -11.91
CA ALA A 318 7.19 2.76 -10.95
C ALA A 318 7.02 1.24 -10.88
N SER A 319 5.78 0.74 -10.78
CA SER A 319 5.50 -0.70 -10.71
C SER A 319 5.93 -1.44 -11.98
N LYS A 320 5.72 -0.87 -13.17
CA LYS A 320 6.23 -1.43 -14.43
C LYS A 320 7.76 -1.49 -14.52
N ARG A 321 8.47 -0.71 -13.71
CA ARG A 321 9.95 -0.67 -13.63
C ARG A 321 10.50 -1.49 -12.46
N GLY A 322 9.64 -2.25 -11.78
CA GLY A 322 10.01 -3.13 -10.66
C GLY A 322 10.16 -2.40 -9.32
N PHE A 323 9.65 -1.17 -9.21
CA PHE A 323 9.54 -0.49 -7.92
C PHE A 323 8.21 -0.87 -7.27
N SER A 324 8.26 -1.44 -6.08
CA SER A 324 7.05 -1.69 -5.30
C SER A 324 6.44 -0.35 -4.87
N VAL A 325 5.11 -0.26 -4.90
CA VAL A 325 4.37 0.93 -4.45
C VAL A 325 4.37 1.02 -2.91
N SER A 326 4.40 -0.11 -2.21
CA SER A 326 4.31 -0.13 -0.74
C SER A 326 5.40 0.66 -0.02
N PRO A 327 6.69 0.61 -0.42
CA PRO A 327 7.71 1.49 0.14
C PRO A 327 7.44 2.99 -0.07
N ILE A 328 6.89 3.40 -1.23
CA ILE A 328 6.54 4.82 -1.49
C ILE A 328 5.47 5.28 -0.51
N VAL A 329 4.42 4.46 -0.37
CA VAL A 329 3.31 4.69 0.54
C VAL A 329 3.78 4.77 1.99
N LEU A 330 4.59 3.80 2.42
CA LEU A 330 5.08 3.78 3.78
C LEU A 330 6.02 4.97 4.05
N GLY A 331 6.85 5.35 3.08
CA GLY A 331 7.65 6.58 3.12
C GLY A 331 6.80 7.84 3.27
N LEU A 332 5.68 7.93 2.55
CA LEU A 332 4.77 9.08 2.64
C LEU A 332 4.18 9.24 4.05
N ILE A 333 3.81 8.12 4.68
CA ILE A 333 3.17 8.11 6.00
C ILE A 333 4.19 8.30 7.11
N LEU A 334 5.25 7.49 7.10
CA LEU A 334 6.31 7.53 8.11
C LEU A 334 7.17 8.78 8.00
N GLY A 335 7.19 9.48 6.87
CA GLY A 335 8.05 10.64 6.69
C GLY A 335 7.75 11.79 7.61
N ARG A 336 6.46 12.05 7.93
CA ARG A 336 6.10 13.06 8.94
C ARG A 336 6.55 12.64 10.34
N ILE A 337 6.34 11.37 10.70
CA ILE A 337 6.74 10.81 12.00
C ILE A 337 8.26 10.84 12.15
N ALA A 338 8.99 10.44 11.09
CA ALA A 338 10.44 10.44 11.04
C ALA A 338 11.00 11.86 11.13
N GLU A 339 10.43 12.82 10.38
CA GLU A 339 10.89 14.21 10.42
C GLU A 339 10.67 14.82 11.80
N GLN A 340 9.47 14.71 12.35
CA GLN A 340 9.16 15.25 13.67
C GLN A 340 10.05 14.65 14.74
N GLY A 341 10.21 13.32 14.73
CA GLY A 341 11.08 12.62 15.66
C GLY A 341 12.55 13.05 15.52
N PHE A 342 13.04 13.20 14.28
CA PHE A 342 14.40 13.63 14.00
C PHE A 342 14.64 15.08 14.45
N VAL A 343 13.79 16.03 14.04
CA VAL A 343 13.97 17.45 14.33
C VAL A 343 13.86 17.71 15.83
N GLN A 344 12.86 17.15 16.52
CA GLN A 344 12.73 17.30 17.97
C GLN A 344 13.92 16.69 18.71
N SER A 345 14.40 15.51 18.29
CA SER A 345 15.58 14.88 18.90
C SER A 345 16.84 15.68 18.63
N TRP A 346 16.97 16.26 17.44
CA TRP A 346 18.06 17.16 17.11
C TRP A 346 18.06 18.38 18.03
N THR A 347 16.93 19.09 18.15
CA THR A 347 16.82 20.27 19.02
C THR A 347 17.13 19.95 20.49
N ILE A 348 16.65 18.81 21.00
CA ILE A 348 16.95 18.38 22.38
C ILE A 348 18.44 18.06 22.53
N GLY A 349 19.01 17.29 21.60
CA GLY A 349 20.42 16.89 21.65
C GLY A 349 21.37 18.08 21.50
N ASP A 350 21.02 19.04 20.64
CA ASP A 350 21.75 20.29 20.45
C ASP A 350 21.68 21.17 21.71
N ALA A 351 20.50 21.31 22.32
CA ALA A 351 20.35 22.06 23.58
C ALA A 351 21.09 21.43 24.78
N MET A 352 21.36 20.12 24.72
CA MET A 352 22.08 19.37 25.76
C MET A 352 23.57 19.18 25.45
N ASP A 353 24.07 19.69 24.32
CA ASP A 353 25.41 19.40 23.78
C ASP A 353 25.74 17.89 23.68
N ASP A 354 24.71 17.03 23.60
CA ASP A 354 24.83 15.56 23.54
C ASP A 354 23.94 14.96 22.45
N LEU A 355 24.20 15.37 21.21
CA LEU A 355 23.49 14.88 20.03
C LEU A 355 23.66 13.35 19.86
N TRP A 356 24.87 12.84 20.11
CA TRP A 356 25.15 11.41 19.96
C TRP A 356 24.43 10.56 21.00
N GLY A 357 24.46 10.98 22.28
CA GLY A 357 23.71 10.31 23.34
C GLY A 357 22.20 10.40 23.13
N GLN A 358 21.70 11.50 22.58
CA GLN A 358 20.27 11.62 22.27
C GLN A 358 19.82 10.61 21.21
N PHE A 359 20.58 10.42 20.12
CA PHE A 359 20.21 9.47 19.05
C PHE A 359 20.55 8.01 19.34
N PHE A 360 21.62 7.74 20.12
CA PHE A 360 22.18 6.40 20.28
C PHE A 360 22.36 5.95 21.75
N GLY A 361 22.08 6.80 22.73
CA GLY A 361 22.28 6.48 24.14
C GLY A 361 21.07 5.84 24.82
N ARG A 362 19.87 5.98 24.26
CA ARG A 362 18.63 5.47 24.89
C ARG A 362 18.45 3.96 24.65
N PRO A 363 18.21 3.15 25.70
CA PRO A 363 18.09 1.68 25.57
C PRO A 363 17.03 1.22 24.56
N LEU A 364 15.88 1.91 24.51
CA LEU A 364 14.80 1.60 23.56
C LEU A 364 15.22 1.88 22.13
N SER A 365 15.84 3.05 21.89
CA SER A 365 16.41 3.39 20.58
C SER A 365 17.44 2.36 20.11
N LEU A 366 18.34 1.92 21.01
CA LEU A 366 19.32 0.86 20.70
C LEU A 366 18.67 -0.47 20.34
N ALA A 367 17.58 -0.87 21.02
CA ALA A 367 16.83 -2.06 20.67
C ALA A 367 16.22 -1.96 19.26
N ILE A 368 15.63 -0.81 18.92
CA ILE A 368 15.05 -0.57 17.58
C ILE A 368 16.14 -0.54 16.51
N ILE A 369 17.29 0.10 16.78
CA ILE A 369 18.44 0.10 15.88
C ILE A 369 18.95 -1.33 15.66
N ALA A 370 19.07 -2.13 16.72
CA ALA A 370 19.49 -3.53 16.60
C ALA A 370 18.51 -4.33 15.71
N MET A 371 17.19 -4.15 15.89
CA MET A 371 16.18 -4.78 15.02
C MET A 371 16.28 -4.30 13.57
N THR A 372 16.54 -3.01 13.37
CA THR A 372 16.75 -2.39 12.04
C THR A 372 17.96 -3.01 11.35
N LEU A 373 19.09 -3.12 12.05
CA LEU A 373 20.31 -3.73 11.53
C LEU A 373 20.10 -5.21 11.21
N VAL A 374 19.41 -5.96 12.07
CA VAL A 374 19.07 -7.37 11.80
C VAL A 374 18.20 -7.49 10.56
N SER A 375 17.15 -6.67 10.45
CA SER A 375 16.27 -6.62 9.28
C SER A 375 17.04 -6.29 7.99
N PHE A 376 17.98 -5.36 8.08
CA PHE A 376 18.79 -4.92 6.95
C PHE A 376 19.82 -5.98 6.53
N ILE A 377 20.49 -6.63 7.48
CA ILE A 377 21.58 -7.58 7.22
C ILE A 377 21.05 -8.97 6.85
N TYR A 378 19.94 -9.41 7.44
CA TYR A 378 19.41 -10.77 7.28
C TYR A 378 19.23 -11.21 5.82
N PRO A 379 18.68 -10.39 4.90
CA PRO A 379 18.57 -10.74 3.47
C PRO A 379 19.92 -11.01 2.79
N PHE A 380 21.02 -10.40 3.28
CA PHE A 380 22.36 -10.55 2.72
C PHE A 380 23.14 -11.72 3.33
N VAL A 381 22.73 -12.25 4.49
CA VAL A 381 23.42 -13.38 5.16
C VAL A 381 23.63 -14.59 4.24
N PRO A 382 22.65 -15.04 3.42
CA PRO A 382 22.87 -16.15 2.49
C PRO A 382 23.93 -15.86 1.42
N GLN A 383 24.07 -14.60 0.99
CA GLN A 383 25.06 -14.17 -0.01
C GLN A 383 26.45 -14.06 0.62
N ILE A 384 26.53 -13.52 1.84
CA ILE A 384 27.76 -13.45 2.63
C ILE A 384 28.27 -14.87 2.95
N ARG A 385 27.39 -15.79 3.35
CA ARG A 385 27.76 -17.20 3.59
C ARG A 385 28.26 -17.93 2.34
N ARG A 386 27.86 -17.50 1.14
CA ARG A 386 28.39 -18.04 -0.13
C ARG A 386 29.82 -17.56 -0.40
N LEU A 387 30.18 -16.35 0.01
CA LEU A 387 31.56 -15.84 -0.10
C LEU A 387 32.55 -16.62 0.77
N PHE A 388 32.09 -17.17 1.91
CA PHE A 388 32.91 -17.95 2.84
C PHE A 388 32.82 -19.47 2.65
N ARG A 389 32.06 -19.96 1.66
CA ARG A 389 31.96 -21.40 1.38
C ARG A 389 33.01 -21.78 0.32
N PRO A 390 33.89 -22.79 0.58
CA PRO A 390 34.83 -23.25 -0.43
C PRO A 390 34.07 -23.75 -1.67
N ALA A 391 34.59 -23.40 -2.85
CA ALA A 391 33.96 -23.62 -4.15
C ALA A 391 33.74 -25.12 -4.43
N THR A 392 32.58 -25.64 -4.06
CA THR A 392 32.11 -26.98 -4.46
C THR A 392 30.69 -26.98 -5.01
N ALA A 393 30.13 -25.81 -5.35
CA ALA A 393 28.82 -25.72 -5.98
C ALA A 393 28.97 -25.49 -7.49
N GLU A 394 28.29 -26.31 -8.29
CA GLU A 394 28.10 -26.12 -9.72
C GLU A 394 27.76 -24.66 -10.03
N PRO A 395 28.30 -24.08 -11.12
CA PRO A 395 27.95 -22.75 -11.55
C PRO A 395 26.43 -22.71 -11.80
N ALA A 396 25.75 -21.78 -11.13
CA ALA A 396 24.35 -21.51 -11.42
C ALA A 396 24.20 -21.26 -12.94
N PRO A 397 23.12 -21.73 -13.57
CA PRO A 397 22.90 -21.54 -15.00
C PRO A 397 23.06 -20.06 -15.32
N ASN A 398 23.97 -19.76 -16.25
CA ASN A 398 24.36 -18.41 -16.61
C ASN A 398 23.09 -17.68 -17.09
N PRO A 399 22.61 -16.63 -16.38
CA PRO A 399 21.43 -15.91 -16.83
C PRO A 399 21.73 -15.26 -18.18
N ALA A 400 20.73 -15.25 -19.07
CA ALA A 400 20.86 -14.62 -20.37
C ALA A 400 21.27 -13.13 -20.21
N PRO A 401 22.17 -12.59 -21.07
CA PRO A 401 22.60 -11.21 -20.98
C PRO A 401 21.41 -10.26 -21.11
N ALA A 402 21.40 -9.22 -20.26
CA ALA A 402 20.36 -8.20 -20.28
C ALA A 402 20.32 -7.48 -21.63
N SER A 403 19.12 -7.25 -22.16
CA SER A 403 18.95 -6.46 -23.39
C SER A 403 19.39 -5.01 -23.13
N LEU A 404 20.18 -4.44 -24.06
CA LEU A 404 20.65 -3.05 -23.99
C LEU A 404 19.51 -2.04 -23.76
N GLN A 405 18.32 -2.35 -24.28
CA GLN A 405 17.12 -1.53 -24.16
C GLN A 405 16.63 -1.41 -22.71
N LYS A 406 16.76 -2.47 -21.90
CA LYS A 406 16.32 -2.48 -20.49
C LYS A 406 17.31 -1.78 -19.57
N ILE A 407 18.61 -1.93 -19.84
CA ILE A 407 19.67 -1.17 -19.15
C ILE A 407 19.42 0.33 -19.35
N GLY A 408 19.10 0.76 -20.57
CA GLY A 408 18.70 2.14 -20.84
C GLY A 408 17.47 2.59 -20.05
N ALA A 409 16.44 1.76 -19.96
CA ALA A 409 15.22 2.08 -19.22
C ALA A 409 15.43 2.19 -17.70
N ASP A 410 16.18 1.27 -17.10
CA ASP A 410 16.52 1.33 -15.67
C ASP A 410 17.44 2.51 -15.37
N LEU A 411 18.41 2.82 -16.24
CA LEU A 411 19.26 4.00 -16.12
C LEU A 411 18.46 5.30 -16.18
N VAL A 412 17.49 5.42 -17.09
CA VAL A 412 16.56 6.57 -17.14
C VAL A 412 15.76 6.67 -15.85
N THR A 413 15.32 5.53 -15.29
CA THR A 413 14.53 5.52 -14.05
C THR A 413 15.35 6.00 -12.86
N PHE A 414 16.56 5.45 -12.70
CA PHE A 414 17.50 5.90 -11.66
C PHE A 414 17.90 7.36 -11.87
N GLY A 415 18.07 7.81 -13.12
CA GLY A 415 18.32 9.20 -13.47
C GLY A 415 17.19 10.13 -13.05
N VAL A 416 15.92 9.73 -13.21
CA VAL A 416 14.75 10.51 -12.75
C VAL A 416 14.75 10.64 -11.22
N PHE A 417 14.93 9.55 -10.48
CA PHE A 417 15.00 9.62 -9.01
C PHE A 417 16.22 10.45 -8.55
N GLY A 418 17.36 10.31 -9.23
CA GLY A 418 18.54 11.13 -8.98
C GLY A 418 18.28 12.62 -9.22
N ALA A 419 17.59 12.98 -10.31
CA ALA A 419 17.20 14.35 -10.59
C ALA A 419 16.25 14.92 -9.53
N ILE A 420 15.27 14.13 -9.06
CA ILE A 420 14.39 14.53 -7.96
C ILE A 420 15.22 14.83 -6.69
N GLY A 421 16.17 13.95 -6.35
CA GLY A 421 17.07 14.17 -5.21
C GLY A 421 17.89 15.46 -5.36
N LEU A 422 18.42 15.73 -6.54
CA LEU A 422 19.17 16.95 -6.82
C LEU A 422 18.29 18.20 -6.71
N VAL A 423 17.07 18.18 -7.26
CA VAL A 423 16.11 19.28 -7.16
C VAL A 423 15.79 19.58 -5.70
N VAL A 424 15.57 18.54 -4.88
CA VAL A 424 15.35 18.72 -3.44
C VAL A 424 16.57 19.34 -2.77
N LEU A 425 17.79 18.91 -3.08
CA LEU A 425 19.00 19.51 -2.51
C LEU A 425 19.15 21.00 -2.87
N VAL A 426 18.84 21.36 -4.11
CA VAL A 426 18.89 22.75 -4.58
C VAL A 426 17.85 23.60 -3.85
N GLN A 427 16.62 23.10 -3.70
CA GLN A 427 15.58 23.84 -2.97
C GLN A 427 15.85 23.91 -1.48
N ALA A 428 16.35 22.82 -0.87
CA ALA A 428 16.68 22.79 0.54
C ALA A 428 17.84 23.74 0.91
N ALA A 429 18.68 24.14 -0.05
CA ALA A 429 19.74 25.12 0.18
C ALA A 429 19.21 26.53 0.48
N GLY A 430 17.98 26.85 0.04
CA GLY A 430 17.32 28.12 0.31
C GLY A 430 16.46 28.14 1.58
N LEU A 431 16.34 27.00 2.28
CA LEU A 431 15.53 26.88 3.49
C LEU A 431 16.35 27.20 4.74
N ASN A 432 15.67 27.49 5.86
CA ASN A 432 16.35 27.59 7.15
C ASN A 432 17.05 26.27 7.52
N PRO A 433 18.15 26.29 8.29
CA PRO A 433 18.91 25.10 8.62
C PRO A 433 18.05 23.97 9.20
N GLU A 434 17.23 24.27 10.21
CA GLU A 434 16.33 23.30 10.85
C GLU A 434 15.33 22.68 9.86
N ALA A 435 14.84 23.49 8.93
CA ALA A 435 13.91 23.05 7.90
C ALA A 435 14.57 22.24 6.78
N ALA A 436 15.87 22.49 6.55
CA ALA A 436 16.64 21.87 5.49
C ALA A 436 17.24 20.52 5.89
N VAL A 437 17.60 20.30 7.17
CA VAL A 437 18.42 19.14 7.59
C VAL A 437 17.80 17.82 7.14
N PHE A 438 16.52 17.60 7.46
CA PHE A 438 15.87 16.33 7.18
C PHE A 438 15.67 16.08 5.67
N PRO A 439 15.07 17.00 4.87
CA PRO A 439 14.98 16.83 3.42
C PRO A 439 16.34 16.65 2.74
N ARG A 440 17.37 17.38 3.20
CA ARG A 440 18.73 17.28 2.66
C ARG A 440 19.33 15.91 2.92
N THR A 441 19.16 15.38 4.13
CA THR A 441 19.67 14.06 4.52
C THR A 441 19.03 12.95 3.67
N ILE A 442 17.71 12.99 3.50
CA ILE A 442 17.00 12.01 2.66
C ILE A 442 17.41 12.12 1.19
N ALA A 443 17.54 13.34 0.66
CA ALA A 443 17.96 13.54 -0.73
C ALA A 443 19.40 13.07 -0.98
N MET A 444 20.34 13.36 -0.06
CA MET A 444 21.71 12.83 -0.13
C MET A 444 21.74 11.31 -0.08
N GLY A 445 21.00 10.70 0.87
CA GLY A 445 20.87 9.25 0.98
C GLY A 445 20.33 8.63 -0.31
N MET A 446 19.28 9.21 -0.88
CA MET A 446 18.70 8.75 -2.15
C MET A 446 19.72 8.84 -3.29
N LEU A 447 20.50 9.92 -3.40
CA LEU A 447 21.55 10.05 -4.42
C LEU A 447 22.65 9.00 -4.28
N VAL A 448 23.08 8.71 -3.05
CA VAL A 448 24.07 7.67 -2.77
C VAL A 448 23.53 6.30 -3.20
N ILE A 449 22.29 5.98 -2.84
CA ILE A 449 21.67 4.70 -3.19
C ILE A 449 21.44 4.60 -4.71
N VAL A 450 21.04 5.69 -5.37
CA VAL A 450 20.94 5.77 -6.83
C VAL A 450 22.30 5.53 -7.48
N ALA A 451 23.37 6.14 -6.97
CA ALA A 451 24.73 5.91 -7.48
C ALA A 451 25.17 4.44 -7.32
N ILE A 452 24.88 3.83 -6.17
CA ILE A 452 25.13 2.40 -5.92
C ILE A 452 24.29 1.53 -6.89
N ALA A 453 23.02 1.87 -7.11
CA ALA A 453 22.14 1.13 -8.02
C ALA A 453 22.62 1.22 -9.48
N VAL A 454 23.07 2.40 -9.92
CA VAL A 454 23.67 2.61 -11.25
C VAL A 454 24.97 1.82 -11.38
N ALA A 455 25.87 1.89 -10.38
CA ALA A 455 27.10 1.10 -10.39
C ALA A 455 26.82 -0.41 -10.44
N ARG A 456 25.83 -0.88 -9.67
CA ARG A 456 25.39 -2.28 -9.66
C ARG A 456 24.80 -2.71 -11.00
N LEU A 457 24.06 -1.83 -11.68
CA LEU A 457 23.49 -2.08 -13.01
C LEU A 457 24.59 -2.41 -14.04
N PHE A 458 25.75 -1.76 -13.94
CA PHE A 458 26.91 -2.06 -14.80
C PHE A 458 27.67 -3.33 -14.41
N LEU A 459 27.56 -3.79 -13.15
CA LEU A 459 28.28 -4.95 -12.62
C LEU A 459 27.49 -6.27 -12.72
N ILE A 460 26.16 -6.23 -12.56
CA ILE A 460 25.31 -7.42 -12.44
C ILE A 460 24.28 -7.43 -13.58
N HIS A 461 24.54 -8.27 -14.59
CA HIS A 461 23.65 -8.51 -15.73
C HIS A 461 22.50 -9.46 -15.33
N GLN A 462 21.52 -8.97 -14.57
CA GLN A 462 20.36 -9.78 -14.20
C GLN A 462 19.07 -9.29 -14.83
N VAL A 463 18.31 -10.25 -15.35
CA VAL A 463 17.01 -10.07 -16.01
C VAL A 463 15.94 -10.81 -15.21
N ILE A 464 14.86 -10.11 -14.87
CA ILE A 464 13.54 -10.72 -14.72
C ILE A 464 12.64 -9.98 -15.70
N ASP A 465 12.28 -10.65 -16.80
CA ASP A 465 11.33 -10.13 -17.77
C ASP A 465 9.92 -10.57 -17.39
N GLU A 466 9.01 -9.60 -17.31
CA GLU A 466 7.60 -9.85 -17.57
C GLU A 466 7.21 -9.01 -18.78
N PRO A 467 6.90 -9.61 -19.94
CA PRO A 467 6.40 -8.87 -21.08
C PRO A 467 5.05 -8.23 -20.71
N SER A 468 4.97 -6.90 -20.82
CA SER A 468 3.70 -6.19 -20.60
C SER A 468 2.81 -6.43 -21.81
N THR A 469 1.92 -7.42 -21.73
CA THR A 469 0.87 -7.65 -22.71
C THR A 469 -0.24 -6.61 -22.47
N GLY A 470 -0.56 -5.78 -23.48
CA GLY A 470 -1.67 -4.83 -23.39
C GLY A 470 -1.50 -3.57 -24.24
N SER A 471 -2.61 -2.86 -24.49
CA SER A 471 -2.63 -1.67 -25.36
C SER A 471 -2.13 -0.41 -24.65
N THR A 472 -1.08 0.22 -25.17
CA THR A 472 -0.54 1.49 -24.67
C THR A 472 -1.56 2.64 -24.74
N PHE A 473 -2.36 2.70 -25.80
CA PHE A 473 -3.39 3.73 -25.97
C PHE A 473 -4.44 3.67 -24.85
N ARG A 474 -4.91 2.46 -24.54
CA ARG A 474 -5.90 2.23 -23.47
C ARG A 474 -5.33 2.63 -22.10
N ARG A 475 -4.05 2.35 -21.86
CA ARG A 475 -3.38 2.72 -20.60
C ARG A 475 -3.34 4.22 -20.36
N ILE A 476 -3.05 5.01 -21.40
CA ILE A 476 -2.97 6.47 -21.31
C ILE A 476 -4.36 7.10 -21.25
N SER A 477 -5.35 6.50 -21.91
CA SER A 477 -6.71 7.05 -21.97
C SER A 477 -7.39 7.17 -20.61
N VAL A 478 -7.14 6.23 -19.68
CA VAL A 478 -7.77 6.23 -18.34
C VAL A 478 -7.39 7.48 -17.54
N PRO A 479 -6.10 7.73 -17.22
CA PRO A 479 -5.72 8.92 -16.48
C PRO A 479 -6.02 10.22 -17.25
N ALA A 480 -5.95 10.21 -18.59
CA ALA A 480 -6.28 11.39 -19.39
C ALA A 480 -7.76 11.78 -19.27
N ILE A 481 -8.69 10.80 -19.34
CA ILE A 481 -10.13 11.03 -19.14
C ILE A 481 -10.39 11.52 -17.71
N MET A 482 -9.75 10.93 -16.71
CA MET A 482 -9.91 11.36 -15.32
C MET A 482 -9.40 12.79 -15.09
N LEU A 483 -8.23 13.15 -15.62
CA LEU A 483 -7.69 14.51 -15.51
C LEU A 483 -8.57 15.54 -16.24
N LEU A 484 -9.07 15.20 -17.43
CA LEU A 484 -10.00 16.05 -18.15
C LEU A 484 -11.27 16.30 -17.32
N ALA A 485 -11.78 15.27 -16.64
CA ALA A 485 -12.92 15.41 -15.75
C ALA A 485 -12.62 16.33 -14.57
N VAL A 486 -11.43 16.25 -13.96
CA VAL A 486 -11.00 17.16 -12.88
C VAL A 486 -11.03 18.61 -13.34
N PHE A 487 -10.52 18.91 -14.54
CA PHE A 487 -10.62 20.28 -15.10
C PHE A 487 -12.06 20.69 -15.43
N ALA A 488 -12.93 19.74 -15.77
CA ALA A 488 -14.34 20.01 -16.04
C ALA A 488 -15.15 20.24 -14.75
N MET A 489 -14.75 19.67 -13.61
CA MET A 489 -15.49 19.76 -12.34
C MET A 489 -15.67 21.20 -11.86
N SER A 490 -14.67 22.07 -12.05
CA SER A 490 -14.77 23.48 -11.68
C SER A 490 -15.77 24.25 -12.54
N ASN A 491 -15.94 23.86 -13.81
CA ASN A 491 -16.79 24.56 -14.77
C ASN A 491 -18.22 24.03 -14.75
N VAL A 492 -18.37 22.72 -14.90
CA VAL A 492 -19.65 22.04 -15.19
C VAL A 492 -20.27 21.42 -13.92
N GLY A 493 -19.52 21.39 -12.82
CA GLY A 493 -19.95 20.82 -11.54
C GLY A 493 -19.52 19.38 -11.35
N PHE A 494 -19.39 18.98 -10.08
CA PHE A 494 -18.82 17.68 -9.69
C PHE A 494 -19.64 16.50 -10.21
N ALA A 495 -20.97 16.55 -10.00
CA ALA A 495 -21.89 15.48 -10.36
C ALA A 495 -21.87 15.20 -11.88
N LEU A 496 -21.99 16.27 -12.68
CA LEU A 496 -22.03 16.15 -14.13
C LEU A 496 -20.66 15.77 -14.71
N ALA A 497 -19.56 16.38 -14.23
CA ALA A 497 -18.22 15.99 -14.65
C ALA A 497 -17.88 14.54 -14.29
N GLY A 498 -18.26 14.07 -13.10
CA GLY A 498 -18.08 12.68 -12.67
C GLY A 498 -18.90 11.69 -13.49
N LEU A 499 -20.14 12.04 -13.85
CA LEU A 499 -20.97 11.23 -14.75
C LEU A 499 -20.36 11.14 -16.15
N LEU A 500 -19.94 12.27 -16.74
CA LEU A 500 -19.31 12.31 -18.06
C LEU A 500 -18.01 11.51 -18.08
N MET A 501 -17.18 11.62 -17.03
CA MET A 501 -15.97 10.83 -16.86
C MET A 501 -16.26 9.34 -16.91
N ALA A 502 -17.24 8.88 -16.14
CA ALA A 502 -17.57 7.48 -16.07
C ALA A 502 -18.10 6.93 -17.39
N LEU A 503 -18.96 7.68 -18.07
CA LEU A 503 -19.44 7.32 -19.41
C LEU A 503 -18.29 7.26 -20.42
N ALA A 504 -17.34 8.20 -20.36
CA ALA A 504 -16.15 8.19 -21.20
C ALA A 504 -15.23 6.98 -20.93
N LEU A 505 -15.10 6.56 -19.66
CA LEU A 505 -14.29 5.40 -19.27
C LEU A 505 -14.84 4.05 -19.74
N ILE A 506 -16.12 3.96 -20.12
CA ILE A 506 -16.70 2.74 -20.72
C ILE A 506 -15.95 2.39 -22.03
N VAL A 507 -15.60 3.40 -22.83
CA VAL A 507 -14.98 3.23 -24.16
C VAL A 507 -13.64 2.49 -24.08
N PRO A 508 -12.62 2.96 -23.33
CA PRO A 508 -11.36 2.24 -23.24
C PRO A 508 -11.47 0.95 -22.44
N ALA A 509 -12.42 0.81 -21.50
CA ALA A 509 -12.62 -0.42 -20.74
C ALA A 509 -13.25 -1.56 -21.58
N GLN A 510 -13.92 -1.21 -22.69
CA GLN A 510 -14.59 -2.17 -23.56
C GLN A 510 -13.65 -2.74 -24.64
N HIS A 511 -13.38 -4.05 -24.60
CA HIS A 511 -12.52 -4.74 -25.57
C HIS A 511 -13.28 -5.44 -26.72
N GLY A 512 -14.59 -5.68 -26.57
CA GLY A 512 -15.43 -6.34 -27.58
C GLY A 512 -16.54 -5.43 -28.14
N ARG A 513 -17.13 -5.82 -29.27
CA ARG A 513 -18.36 -5.18 -29.78
C ARG A 513 -19.54 -5.61 -28.91
N ILE A 514 -20.13 -4.67 -28.18
CA ILE A 514 -21.42 -4.88 -27.52
C ILE A 514 -22.50 -4.46 -28.52
N SER A 515 -23.61 -5.20 -28.60
CA SER A 515 -24.82 -4.77 -29.33
C SER A 515 -25.21 -3.34 -28.90
N GLY A 516 -25.72 -2.51 -29.81
CA GLY A 516 -26.14 -1.13 -29.48
C GLY A 516 -27.04 -1.06 -28.24
N THR A 517 -27.97 -2.00 -28.10
CA THR A 517 -28.87 -2.15 -26.93
C THR A 517 -28.16 -2.57 -25.64
N GLY A 518 -27.06 -3.32 -25.73
CA GLY A 518 -26.26 -3.72 -24.56
C GLY A 518 -25.39 -2.57 -24.05
N ALA A 519 -24.84 -1.76 -24.96
CA ALA A 519 -24.04 -0.59 -24.60
C ALA A 519 -24.88 0.50 -23.93
N THR A 520 -26.09 0.74 -24.43
CA THR A 520 -27.04 1.69 -23.80
C THR A 520 -27.47 1.22 -22.42
N THR A 521 -27.78 -0.06 -22.26
CA THR A 521 -28.16 -0.63 -20.96
C THR A 521 -27.03 -0.49 -19.94
N LEU A 522 -25.79 -0.76 -20.35
CA LEU A 522 -24.62 -0.58 -19.49
C LEU A 522 -24.42 0.88 -19.09
N ALA A 523 -24.52 1.81 -20.05
CA ALA A 523 -24.39 3.23 -19.79
C ALA A 523 -25.44 3.74 -18.80
N ILE A 524 -26.71 3.33 -18.96
CA ILE A 524 -27.80 3.67 -18.04
C ILE A 524 -27.55 3.10 -16.65
N ALA A 525 -27.09 1.85 -16.56
CA ALA A 525 -26.79 1.22 -15.28
C ALA A 525 -25.64 1.94 -14.53
N VAL A 526 -24.55 2.24 -15.24
CA VAL A 526 -23.41 2.98 -14.69
C VAL A 526 -23.83 4.39 -14.26
N ALA A 527 -24.60 5.10 -15.09
CA ALA A 527 -25.13 6.42 -14.77
C ALA A 527 -26.01 6.39 -13.53
N GLY A 528 -26.94 5.43 -13.43
CA GLY A 528 -27.80 5.26 -12.27
C GLY A 528 -27.02 5.02 -10.99
N ILE A 529 -26.00 4.15 -11.03
CA ILE A 529 -25.13 3.88 -9.88
C ILE A 529 -24.40 5.16 -9.44
N ILE A 530 -23.87 5.93 -10.38
CA ILE A 530 -23.15 7.17 -10.07
C ILE A 530 -24.06 8.22 -9.48
N LEU A 531 -25.28 8.37 -10.01
CA LEU A 531 -26.26 9.29 -9.45
C LEU A 531 -26.65 8.89 -8.02
N VAL A 532 -26.83 7.59 -7.75
CA VAL A 532 -27.10 7.09 -6.39
C VAL A 532 -25.94 7.39 -5.44
N PHE A 533 -24.69 7.14 -5.86
CA PHE A 533 -23.52 7.49 -5.03
C PHE A 533 -23.39 8.99 -4.83
N THR A 534 -23.56 9.79 -5.88
CA THR A 534 -23.50 11.26 -5.80
C THR A 534 -24.54 11.79 -4.81
N PHE A 535 -25.79 11.29 -4.91
CA PHE A 535 -26.86 11.63 -3.99
C PHE A 535 -26.54 11.19 -2.56
N GLY A 536 -26.06 9.96 -2.37
CA GLY A 536 -25.67 9.46 -1.05
C GLY A 536 -24.57 10.32 -0.40
N PHE A 537 -23.56 10.73 -1.16
CA PHE A 537 -22.51 11.59 -0.64
C PHE A 537 -22.99 13.02 -0.36
N SER A 538 -23.82 13.60 -1.24
CA SER A 538 -24.39 14.94 -1.05
C SER A 538 -25.36 14.99 0.14
N GLU A 539 -26.36 14.11 0.16
CA GLU A 539 -27.49 14.23 1.09
C GLU A 539 -27.30 13.43 2.38
N ILE A 540 -26.71 12.23 2.31
CA ILE A 540 -26.57 11.36 3.49
C ILE A 540 -25.27 11.70 4.23
N LEU A 541 -24.18 11.90 3.49
CA LEU A 541 -22.86 12.21 4.08
C LEU A 541 -22.58 13.72 4.15
N SER A 542 -23.47 14.57 3.64
CA SER A 542 -23.34 16.04 3.68
C SER A 542 -22.02 16.56 3.08
N VAL A 543 -21.50 15.89 2.04
CA VAL A 543 -20.29 16.31 1.35
C VAL A 543 -20.63 17.46 0.38
N PRO A 544 -20.00 18.65 0.50
CA PRO A 544 -20.31 19.81 -0.32
C PRO A 544 -19.76 19.65 -1.74
N LEU A 545 -20.53 19.01 -2.61
CA LEU A 545 -20.18 18.82 -4.01
C LEU A 545 -20.36 20.14 -4.80
N PRO A 546 -19.33 20.66 -5.49
CA PRO A 546 -19.44 21.93 -6.19
C PRO A 546 -20.42 21.85 -7.36
N PRO A 547 -21.39 22.79 -7.47
CA PRO A 547 -22.42 22.77 -8.53
C PRO A 547 -21.86 23.13 -9.91
N GLY A 548 -20.67 23.71 -9.98
CA GLY A 548 -20.06 24.25 -11.20
C GLY A 548 -20.17 25.76 -11.26
N GLN A 549 -19.58 26.38 -12.29
CA GLN A 549 -19.74 27.81 -12.58
C GLN A 549 -20.89 28.07 -13.58
N ILE A 550 -21.34 27.02 -14.27
CA ILE A 550 -22.40 27.09 -15.29
C ILE A 550 -23.81 26.97 -14.69
N PHE A 551 -23.91 26.48 -13.44
CA PHE A 551 -25.13 26.34 -12.64
C PHE A 551 -24.92 27.07 -11.31
#